data_AF-K9WPD3-F1
#
_entry.id   AF-K9WPD3-F1
#
_cell.length_a   1.000
_cell.length_b   1.000
_cell.length_c   1.000
_cell.angle_alpha   90.00
_cell.angle_beta   90.00
_cell.angle_gamma   90.00
#
_symmetry.space_group_name_H-M   'P 1'
#
loop_
_entity.id
_entity.type
_entity.pdbx_description
1 polymer ?
#
loop_
_entity_poly.entity_id
_entity_poly.type
_entity_poly.pdbx_seq_one_letter_code
_entity_poly.pdbx_strand_id
1 'polypeptide(L)'
;MPQTIEFTVATFPSVILREDLTETWNDIGINLLPPGEAEPLLMFLDQLGATSKPDFNPNRILLVKAANGVSQTVYGPAIFQDGENIILKVGDNILPMQQKGALFTIGKLKGKVSVTEEKDKDGKPYPKATCSLVSPERNVFKVGVQLATKELGLTTADVEAVLINEEPIRPLLSYPPTVALKMQELGVGEYQVAGISESEGDYGISYKLHLSDGRAVWGRGNVNILLESGWRPNWEKPLTLIVSRIEKLGEDKFSVDCALRERLPLLPPGANGHTNSKAASPNTVEVEAQVVTETEESEEEALENLHY
;
A
#
# COMPACT_ATOMS: atom_id res chain seq x y z
N MET A 1 -24.75 9.21 27.20
CA MET A 1 -24.60 10.61 26.75
C MET A 1 -23.62 10.62 25.60
N PRO A 2 -23.74 11.52 24.62
CA PRO A 2 -22.76 11.66 23.54
C PRO A 2 -21.37 11.95 24.10
N GLN A 3 -20.34 11.29 23.56
CA GLN A 3 -18.95 11.50 23.95
C GLN A 3 -18.09 11.90 22.75
N THR A 4 -17.07 12.71 23.00
CA THR A 4 -16.01 13.00 22.02
C THR A 4 -14.77 12.21 22.40
N ILE A 5 -14.29 11.36 21.49
CA ILE A 5 -13.16 10.46 21.69
C ILE A 5 -12.06 10.86 20.72
N GLU A 6 -10.89 11.12 21.28
CA GLU A 6 -9.66 11.35 20.53
C GLU A 6 -8.68 10.22 20.86
N PHE A 7 -7.87 9.80 19.89
CA PHE A 7 -6.91 8.71 20.08
C PHE A 7 -5.50 9.27 20.24
N THR A 8 -5.26 9.90 21.39
CA THR A 8 -3.97 10.56 21.70
C THR A 8 -3.27 9.86 22.86
N VAL A 9 -2.03 10.25 23.16
CA VAL A 9 -1.29 9.76 24.34
C VAL A 9 -2.10 9.96 25.63
N ALA A 10 -2.89 11.03 25.73
CA ALA A 10 -3.73 11.30 26.90
C ALA A 10 -4.86 10.25 27.08
N THR A 11 -5.27 9.60 26.00
CA THR A 11 -6.29 8.53 26.01
C THR A 11 -5.71 7.18 26.41
N PHE A 12 -4.39 7.02 26.28
CA PHE A 12 -3.67 5.77 26.54
C PHE A 12 -2.52 5.95 27.54
N PRO A 13 -2.77 6.47 28.75
CA PRO A 13 -1.71 6.74 29.73
C PRO A 13 -0.98 5.49 30.18
N SER A 14 -1.62 4.31 30.17
CA SER A 14 -0.95 3.05 30.51
C SER A 14 0.27 2.75 29.66
N VAL A 15 0.29 3.23 28.40
CA VAL A 15 1.41 3.05 27.48
C VAL A 15 2.70 3.68 28.01
N ILE A 16 2.62 4.75 28.81
CA ILE A 16 3.79 5.42 29.39
C ILE A 16 4.47 4.52 30.43
N LEU A 17 3.71 3.65 31.09
CA LEU A 17 4.17 2.78 32.18
C LEU A 17 4.63 1.40 31.69
N ARG A 18 4.64 1.17 30.37
CA ARG A 18 5.00 -0.10 29.78
C ARG A 18 6.51 -0.28 29.73
N GLU A 19 6.97 -1.41 30.23
CA GLU A 19 8.39 -1.82 30.15
C GLU A 19 8.67 -2.71 28.93
N ASP A 20 7.63 -3.20 28.26
CA ASP A 20 7.72 -4.11 27.11
C ASP A 20 7.84 -3.40 25.75
N LEU A 21 8.15 -2.09 25.76
CA LEU A 21 8.42 -1.29 24.56
C LEU A 21 9.87 -1.48 24.08
N THR A 22 10.18 -2.67 23.58
CA THR A 22 11.54 -3.11 23.24
C THR A 22 12.02 -2.62 21.87
N GLU A 23 11.12 -2.22 20.98
CA GLU A 23 11.43 -1.77 19.62
C GLU A 23 11.25 -0.26 19.45
N THR A 24 11.74 0.31 18.35
CA THR A 24 11.43 1.72 18.02
C THR A 24 9.94 1.90 17.71
N TRP A 25 9.32 0.88 17.12
CA TRP A 25 7.90 0.85 16.75
C TRP A 25 7.28 -0.41 17.37
N ASN A 26 6.29 -0.24 18.22
CA ASN A 26 5.70 -1.34 18.99
C ASN A 26 4.20 -1.38 18.70
N ASP A 27 3.70 -2.55 18.32
CA ASP A 27 2.28 -2.78 18.18
C ASP A 27 1.67 -3.17 19.53
N ILE A 28 0.57 -2.51 19.88
CA ILE A 28 -0.21 -2.82 21.08
C ILE A 28 -1.57 -3.39 20.68
N GLY A 29 -1.84 -4.58 21.19
CA GLY A 29 -3.12 -5.27 21.06
C GLY A 29 -4.16 -4.77 22.06
N ILE A 30 -5.44 -4.94 21.71
CA ILE A 30 -6.56 -4.47 22.54
C ILE A 30 -6.55 -5.11 23.95
N ASN A 31 -6.14 -6.37 24.04
CA ASN A 31 -6.09 -7.12 25.30
C ASN A 31 -4.96 -6.68 26.23
N LEU A 32 -4.01 -5.88 25.72
CA LEU A 32 -2.90 -5.33 26.50
C LEU A 32 -3.20 -3.93 27.03
N LEU A 33 -4.42 -3.42 26.83
CA LEU A 33 -4.88 -2.14 27.35
C LEU A 33 -5.79 -2.36 28.56
N PRO A 34 -5.73 -1.50 29.58
CA PRO A 34 -6.70 -1.52 30.67
C PRO A 34 -8.13 -1.30 30.15
N PRO A 35 -9.17 -1.86 30.82
CA PRO A 35 -10.56 -1.76 30.35
C PRO A 35 -11.02 -0.34 30.03
N GLY A 36 -10.66 0.66 30.85
CA GLY A 36 -11.05 2.05 30.63
C GLY A 36 -10.40 2.71 29.40
N GLU A 37 -9.26 2.20 28.94
CA GLU A 37 -8.59 2.67 27.71
C GLU A 37 -9.05 1.86 26.48
N ALA A 38 -9.35 0.57 26.68
CA ALA A 38 -9.82 -0.33 25.63
C ALA A 38 -11.26 -0.03 25.21
N GLU A 39 -12.14 0.37 26.13
CA GLU A 39 -13.58 0.55 25.86
C GLU A 39 -13.90 1.56 24.73
N PRO A 40 -13.31 2.78 24.70
CA PRO A 40 -13.53 3.71 23.59
C PRO A 40 -13.08 3.17 22.24
N LEU A 41 -11.99 2.39 22.23
CA LEU A 41 -11.43 1.77 21.03
C LEU A 41 -12.28 0.59 20.54
N LEU A 42 -12.77 -0.25 21.45
CA LEU A 42 -13.73 -1.32 21.15
C LEU A 42 -15.03 -0.76 20.58
N MET A 43 -15.55 0.31 21.17
CA MET A 43 -16.74 1.00 20.66
C MET A 43 -16.49 1.52 19.24
N PHE A 44 -15.33 2.12 18.98
CA PHE A 44 -14.97 2.57 17.65
C PHE A 44 -14.90 1.40 16.64
N LEU A 45 -14.20 0.32 17.00
CA LEU A 45 -14.04 -0.87 16.16
C LEU A 45 -15.37 -1.56 15.82
N ASP A 46 -16.31 -1.61 16.76
CA ASP A 46 -17.66 -2.13 16.52
C ASP A 46 -18.44 -1.27 15.51
N GLN A 47 -18.36 0.06 15.65
CA GLN A 47 -19.04 0.99 14.74
C GLN A 47 -18.45 0.95 13.33
N LEU A 48 -17.16 0.64 13.21
CA LEU A 48 -16.50 0.36 11.92
C LEU A 48 -16.92 -0.98 11.33
N GLY A 49 -17.41 -1.93 12.14
CA GLY A 49 -17.61 -3.32 11.76
C GLY A 49 -16.29 -4.08 11.54
N ALA A 50 -15.18 -3.57 12.08
CA ALA A 50 -13.84 -4.08 11.82
C ALA A 50 -13.65 -5.51 12.34
N THR A 51 -14.19 -5.80 13.53
CA THR A 51 -14.06 -7.12 14.20
C THR A 51 -14.70 -8.28 13.43
N SER A 52 -15.60 -7.98 12.49
CA SER A 52 -16.25 -8.97 11.64
C SER A 52 -15.46 -9.30 10.36
N LYS A 53 -14.35 -8.60 10.11
CA LYS A 53 -13.53 -8.78 8.92
C LYS A 53 -12.57 -9.97 9.10
N PRO A 54 -12.35 -10.79 8.05
CA PRO A 54 -11.52 -11.99 8.15
C PRO A 54 -10.03 -11.70 8.39
N ASP A 55 -9.57 -10.52 8.00
CA ASP A 55 -8.20 -10.01 8.12
C ASP A 55 -8.00 -9.12 9.35
N PHE A 56 -9.00 -9.02 10.23
CA PHE A 56 -8.90 -8.22 11.45
C PHE A 56 -7.88 -8.82 12.42
N ASN A 57 -6.94 -7.99 12.87
CA ASN A 57 -5.90 -8.35 13.83
C ASN A 57 -6.08 -7.57 15.15
N PRO A 58 -6.60 -8.21 16.21
CA PRO A 58 -6.81 -7.59 17.52
C PRO A 58 -5.50 -7.31 18.27
N ASN A 59 -4.38 -7.90 17.84
CA ASN A 59 -3.08 -7.75 18.49
C ASN A 59 -2.31 -6.53 17.99
N ARG A 60 -2.78 -5.85 16.95
CA ARG A 60 -2.11 -4.71 16.31
C ARG A 60 -3.08 -3.57 16.07
N ILE A 61 -3.45 -2.87 17.14
CA ILE A 61 -4.49 -1.83 17.11
C ILE A 61 -3.90 -0.43 17.31
N LEU A 62 -2.92 -0.28 18.19
CA LEU A 62 -2.21 0.98 18.41
C LEU A 62 -0.74 0.80 18.04
N LEU A 63 -0.18 1.80 17.37
CA LEU A 63 1.25 1.86 17.07
C LEU A 63 1.91 2.85 18.03
N VAL A 64 2.96 2.42 18.72
CA VAL A 64 3.68 3.24 19.70
C VAL A 64 5.12 3.39 19.29
N LYS A 65 5.56 4.63 19.15
CA LYS A 65 6.98 4.93 18.98
C LYS A 65 7.64 5.04 20.35
N ALA A 66 8.71 4.29 20.56
CA ALA A 66 9.50 4.33 21.78
C ALA A 66 10.98 4.59 21.48
N ALA A 67 11.69 5.14 22.46
CA ALA A 67 13.14 5.30 22.43
C ALA A 67 13.69 4.91 23.81
N ASN A 68 14.64 3.98 23.84
CA ASN A 68 15.24 3.45 25.07
C ASN A 68 14.20 2.94 26.10
N GLY A 69 13.17 2.24 25.62
CA GLY A 69 12.07 1.75 26.48
C GLY A 69 11.06 2.81 26.92
N VAL A 70 11.21 4.07 26.50
CA VAL A 70 10.32 5.17 26.87
C VAL A 70 9.42 5.55 25.70
N SER A 71 8.10 5.50 25.90
CA SER A 71 7.10 5.94 24.93
C SER A 71 7.31 7.42 24.56
N GLN A 72 7.38 7.69 23.26
CA GLN A 72 7.51 9.04 22.70
C GLN A 72 6.18 9.52 22.12
N THR A 73 5.46 8.65 21.41
CA THR A 73 4.23 9.01 20.69
C THR A 73 3.35 7.78 20.51
N VAL A 74 2.04 7.96 20.69
CA VAL A 74 1.01 6.97 20.35
C VAL A 74 0.32 7.42 19.08
N TYR A 75 0.29 6.53 18.09
CA TYR A 75 -0.38 6.75 16.81
C TYR A 75 -1.73 6.02 16.83
N GLY A 76 -2.80 6.81 16.85
CA GLY A 76 -4.17 6.33 16.73
C GLY A 76 -4.60 6.09 15.27
N PRO A 77 -5.91 5.81 15.06
CA PRO A 77 -6.50 5.70 13.74
C PRO A 77 -6.24 6.92 12.87
N ALA A 78 -5.88 6.69 11.60
CA ALA A 78 -5.69 7.78 10.65
C ALA A 78 -6.11 7.39 9.22
N ILE A 79 -6.47 8.41 8.43
CA ILE A 79 -6.94 8.28 7.05
C ILE A 79 -5.77 8.51 6.09
N PHE A 80 -5.62 7.61 5.11
CA PHE A 80 -4.58 7.60 4.09
C PHE A 80 -5.17 7.32 2.71
N GLN A 81 -4.38 7.53 1.65
CA GLN A 81 -4.66 6.94 0.34
C GLN A 81 -3.96 5.59 0.18
N ASP A 82 -4.60 4.67 -0.54
CA ASP A 82 -4.04 3.40 -0.98
C ASP A 82 -4.46 3.13 -2.42
N GLY A 83 -3.57 3.48 -3.35
CA GLY A 83 -3.87 3.52 -4.77
C GLY A 83 -5.07 4.44 -5.08
N GLU A 84 -6.12 3.86 -5.67
CA GLU A 84 -7.36 4.56 -5.99
C GLU A 84 -8.35 4.65 -4.82
N ASN A 85 -8.02 4.06 -3.67
CA ASN A 85 -8.90 4.00 -2.51
C ASN A 85 -8.49 5.00 -1.43
N ILE A 86 -9.47 5.40 -0.62
CA ILE A 86 -9.24 6.04 0.67
C ILE A 86 -9.39 4.95 1.74
N ILE A 87 -8.46 4.90 2.68
CA ILE A 87 -8.47 3.89 3.74
C ILE A 87 -8.35 4.54 5.13
N LEU A 88 -8.98 3.92 6.12
CA LEU A 88 -8.72 4.14 7.53
C LEU A 88 -7.78 3.04 8.02
N LYS A 89 -6.61 3.41 8.50
CA LYS A 89 -5.67 2.48 9.15
C LYS A 89 -5.84 2.56 10.66
N VAL A 90 -6.03 1.41 11.31
CA VAL A 90 -6.11 1.24 12.76
C VAL A 90 -5.08 0.18 13.17
N GLY A 91 -3.88 0.63 13.54
CA GLY A 91 -2.72 -0.26 13.66
C GLY A 91 -2.44 -0.94 12.32
N ASP A 92 -2.53 -2.27 12.26
CA ASP A 92 -2.37 -3.02 11.01
C ASP A 92 -3.67 -3.26 10.24
N ASN A 93 -4.81 -2.89 10.81
CA ASN A 93 -6.10 -3.09 10.18
C ASN A 93 -6.35 -1.98 9.15
N ILE A 94 -6.64 -2.37 7.92
CA ILE A 94 -6.94 -1.45 6.82
C ILE A 94 -8.41 -1.57 6.46
N LEU A 95 -9.15 -0.47 6.54
CA LEU A 95 -10.57 -0.44 6.27
C LEU A 95 -10.87 0.55 5.14
N PRO A 96 -11.50 0.13 4.04
CA PRO A 96 -11.84 1.03 2.96
C PRO A 96 -12.89 2.05 3.41
N MET A 97 -12.69 3.29 3.00
CA MET A 97 -13.59 4.41 3.24
C MET A 97 -14.16 4.91 1.92
N GLN A 98 -15.39 5.42 1.97
CA GLN A 98 -16.03 6.07 0.83
C GLN A 98 -16.20 7.56 1.10
N GLN A 99 -15.91 8.38 0.09
CA GLN A 99 -16.21 9.81 0.09
C GLN A 99 -17.38 10.08 -0.86
N LYS A 100 -18.38 10.82 -0.39
CA LYS A 100 -19.46 11.37 -1.22
C LYS A 100 -19.59 12.86 -0.94
N GLY A 101 -19.13 13.68 -1.89
CA GLY A 101 -18.94 15.11 -1.68
C GLY A 101 -18.01 15.37 -0.49
N ALA A 102 -18.42 16.22 0.44
CA ALA A 102 -17.64 16.51 1.66
C ALA A 102 -17.76 15.46 2.79
N LEU A 103 -18.57 14.41 2.61
CA LEU A 103 -18.87 13.42 3.65
C LEU A 103 -18.12 12.11 3.44
N PHE A 104 -17.46 11.65 4.50
CA PHE A 104 -16.82 10.34 4.58
C PHE A 104 -17.76 9.33 5.23
N THR A 105 -17.70 8.07 4.78
CA THR A 105 -18.49 6.98 5.34
C THR A 105 -17.63 5.73 5.50
N ILE A 106 -17.77 5.06 6.64
CA ILE A 106 -17.10 3.80 6.98
C ILE A 106 -17.92 3.05 8.03
N GLY A 107 -18.30 1.80 7.75
CA GLY A 107 -19.21 1.05 8.62
C GLY A 107 -20.51 1.83 8.89
N LYS A 108 -20.81 2.07 10.17
CA LYS A 108 -21.96 2.87 10.63
C LYS A 108 -21.62 4.36 10.80
N LEU A 109 -20.36 4.75 10.64
CA LEU A 109 -19.88 6.10 10.91
C LEU A 109 -20.00 6.99 9.66
N LYS A 110 -20.34 8.25 9.92
CA LYS A 110 -20.33 9.32 8.91
C LYS A 110 -19.50 10.48 9.43
N GLY A 111 -18.59 11.01 8.64
CA GLY A 111 -17.70 12.06 9.10
C GLY A 111 -17.45 13.19 8.13
N LYS A 112 -17.00 14.31 8.69
CA LYS A 112 -16.61 15.50 7.95
C LYS A 112 -15.18 15.86 8.30
N VAL A 113 -14.42 16.30 7.31
CA VAL A 113 -13.06 16.79 7.49
C VAL A 113 -13.09 18.27 7.86
N SER A 114 -12.27 18.64 8.84
CA SER A 114 -11.94 20.00 9.21
C SER A 114 -10.44 20.20 9.10
N VAL A 115 -10.02 21.37 8.62
CA VAL A 115 -8.61 21.72 8.44
C VAL A 115 -8.28 22.89 9.34
N THR A 116 -7.09 22.86 9.94
CA THR A 116 -6.54 23.94 10.76
C THR A 116 -5.08 24.16 10.38
N GLU A 117 -4.60 25.40 10.47
CA GLU A 117 -3.18 25.69 10.28
C GLU A 117 -2.41 25.41 11.58
N GLU A 118 -1.35 24.62 11.49
CA GLU A 118 -0.35 24.45 12.56
C GLU A 118 1.04 24.89 12.08
N LYS A 119 1.97 25.10 13.02
CA LYS A 119 3.35 25.44 12.71
C LYS A 119 4.26 24.26 13.02
N ASP A 120 5.17 23.95 12.13
CA ASP A 120 6.20 22.96 12.38
C ASP A 120 7.27 23.50 13.35
N LYS A 121 8.30 22.68 13.63
CA LYS A 121 9.39 23.04 14.54
C LYS A 121 10.20 24.24 14.04
N ASP A 122 10.19 24.50 12.73
CA ASP A 122 10.89 25.60 12.08
C ASP A 122 9.99 26.85 11.92
N GLY A 123 8.75 26.79 12.44
CA GLY A 123 7.78 27.87 12.41
C GLY A 123 7.04 28.01 11.07
N LYS A 124 7.25 27.10 10.12
CA LYS A 124 6.56 27.11 8.83
C LYS A 124 5.12 26.60 9.01
N PRO A 125 4.11 27.33 8.51
CA PRO A 125 2.73 26.89 8.59
C PRO A 125 2.49 25.68 7.70
N TYR A 126 1.65 24.76 8.17
CA TYR A 126 1.24 23.57 7.43
C TYR A 126 -0.23 23.21 7.76
N PRO A 127 -0.98 22.67 6.77
CA PRO A 127 -2.34 22.19 7.01
C PRO A 127 -2.34 20.92 7.87
N LYS A 128 -3.16 20.93 8.92
CA LYS A 128 -3.53 19.75 9.69
C LYS A 128 -5.01 19.46 9.50
N ALA A 129 -5.32 18.28 8.97
CA ALA A 129 -6.68 17.85 8.73
C ALA A 129 -7.11 16.77 9.76
N THR A 130 -8.32 16.91 10.27
CA THR A 130 -8.96 15.97 11.21
C THR A 130 -10.33 15.61 10.67
N CYS A 131 -10.68 14.32 10.68
CA CYS A 131 -12.01 13.86 10.36
C CYS A 131 -12.77 13.56 11.66
N SER A 132 -13.95 14.17 11.81
CA SER A 132 -14.86 13.86 12.92
C SER A 132 -15.89 12.85 12.44
N LEU A 133 -15.69 11.58 12.82
CA LEU A 133 -16.59 10.46 12.51
C LEU A 133 -17.67 10.36 13.58
N VAL A 134 -18.94 10.40 13.18
CA VAL A 134 -20.09 10.43 14.10
C VAL A 134 -20.85 9.11 13.99
N SER A 135 -21.13 8.49 15.14
CA SER A 135 -21.95 7.27 15.23
C SER A 135 -23.45 7.59 15.27
N PRO A 136 -24.33 6.59 15.02
CA PRO A 136 -25.77 6.75 15.20
C PRO A 136 -26.18 7.21 16.60
N GLU A 137 -25.41 6.82 17.62
CA GLU A 137 -25.59 7.20 19.04
C GLU A 137 -25.01 8.59 19.36
N ARG A 138 -24.54 9.33 18.35
CA ARG A 138 -23.95 10.68 18.43
C ARG A 138 -22.58 10.74 19.12
N ASN A 139 -21.88 9.62 19.26
CA ASN A 139 -20.47 9.65 19.67
C ASN A 139 -19.62 10.20 18.53
N VAL A 140 -18.64 11.04 18.85
CA VAL A 140 -17.76 11.69 17.88
C VAL A 140 -16.34 11.14 18.08
N PHE A 141 -15.82 10.47 17.06
CA PHE A 141 -14.45 9.97 17.02
C PHE A 141 -13.62 10.89 16.13
N LYS A 142 -12.58 11.53 16.69
CA LYS A 142 -11.66 12.34 15.91
C LYS A 142 -10.48 11.51 15.45
N VAL A 143 -10.30 11.42 14.15
CA VAL A 143 -9.20 10.69 13.51
C VAL A 143 -8.37 11.64 12.66
N GLY A 144 -7.05 11.45 12.64
CA GLY A 144 -6.15 12.26 11.82
C GLY A 144 -6.35 11.97 10.34
N VAL A 145 -6.28 12.99 9.50
CA VAL A 145 -6.20 12.83 8.04
C VAL A 145 -4.76 13.13 7.66
N GLN A 146 -4.05 12.13 7.16
CA GLN A 146 -2.64 12.27 6.83
C GLN A 146 -2.53 12.86 5.43
N LEU A 147 -2.00 14.08 5.36
CA LEU A 147 -1.84 14.84 4.12
C LEU A 147 -0.40 14.70 3.61
N ALA A 148 -0.22 14.64 2.29
CA ALA A 148 1.09 14.67 1.62
C ALA A 148 1.63 16.11 1.53
N THR A 149 1.63 16.81 2.67
CA THR A 149 1.86 18.25 2.76
C THR A 149 3.22 18.67 2.23
N LYS A 150 4.27 17.89 2.51
CA LYS A 150 5.64 18.22 2.07
C LYS A 150 5.80 17.92 0.59
N GLU A 151 5.35 16.75 0.15
CA GLU A 151 5.49 16.23 -1.20
C GLU A 151 4.74 17.08 -2.23
N LEU A 152 3.58 17.60 -1.84
CA LEU A 152 2.70 18.41 -2.71
C LEU A 152 2.77 19.91 -2.40
N GLY A 153 3.50 20.33 -1.37
CA GLY A 153 3.59 21.73 -0.96
C GLY A 153 2.25 22.33 -0.54
N LEU A 154 1.38 21.56 0.11
CA LEU A 154 -0.01 21.94 0.40
C LEU A 154 -0.10 23.06 1.44
N THR A 155 -1.04 23.98 1.22
CA THR A 155 -1.49 24.98 2.18
C THR A 155 -2.87 24.63 2.73
N THR A 156 -3.28 25.31 3.82
CA THR A 156 -4.64 25.20 4.36
C THR A 156 -5.70 25.52 3.30
N ALA A 157 -5.47 26.54 2.48
CA ALA A 157 -6.40 26.98 1.44
C ALA A 157 -6.60 25.92 0.36
N ASP A 158 -5.56 25.17 -0.01
CA ASP A 158 -5.66 24.12 -1.03
C ASP A 158 -6.58 22.99 -0.57
N VAL A 159 -6.42 22.55 0.68
CA VAL A 159 -7.24 21.48 1.25
C VAL A 159 -8.69 21.97 1.46
N GLU A 160 -8.87 23.20 1.93
CA GLU A 160 -10.20 23.79 2.08
C GLU A 160 -10.92 23.95 0.75
N ALA A 161 -10.22 24.37 -0.32
CA ALA A 161 -10.80 24.50 -1.65
C ALA A 161 -11.35 23.16 -2.16
N VAL A 162 -10.56 22.08 -2.05
CA VAL A 162 -11.01 20.72 -2.41
C VAL A 162 -12.24 20.30 -1.62
N LEU A 163 -12.27 20.58 -0.30
CA LEU A 163 -13.41 20.25 0.55
C LEU A 163 -14.68 21.08 0.24
N ILE A 164 -14.51 22.37 -0.06
CA ILE A 164 -15.61 23.30 -0.39
C ILE A 164 -16.20 22.97 -1.76
N ASN A 165 -15.36 22.64 -2.73
CA ASN A 165 -15.76 22.28 -4.09
C ASN A 165 -16.27 20.83 -4.19
N GLU A 166 -16.32 20.09 -3.09
CA GLU A 166 -16.73 18.68 -3.03
C GLU A 166 -15.87 17.75 -3.92
N GLU A 167 -14.61 18.13 -4.13
CA GLU A 167 -13.64 17.38 -4.91
C GLU A 167 -13.10 16.17 -4.12
N PRO A 168 -12.64 15.10 -4.79
CA PRO A 168 -12.01 13.97 -4.12
C PRO A 168 -10.75 14.42 -3.37
N ILE A 169 -10.69 14.17 -2.06
CA ILE A 169 -9.52 14.53 -1.24
C ILE A 169 -8.37 13.54 -1.37
N ARG A 170 -8.64 12.34 -1.93
CA ARG A 170 -7.66 11.25 -2.10
C ARG A 170 -6.28 11.73 -2.60
N PRO A 171 -6.18 12.58 -3.65
CA PRO A 171 -4.89 13.00 -4.19
C PRO A 171 -4.04 13.81 -3.19
N LEU A 172 -4.65 14.41 -2.17
CA LEU A 172 -3.97 15.20 -1.14
C LEU A 172 -3.48 14.35 0.04
N LEU A 173 -3.92 13.10 0.14
CA LEU A 173 -3.58 12.23 1.26
C LEU A 173 -2.16 11.68 1.12
N SER A 174 -1.52 11.33 2.21
CA SER A 174 -0.29 10.53 2.17
C SER A 174 -0.60 9.05 2.09
N TYR A 175 0.39 8.27 1.66
CA TYR A 175 0.33 6.81 1.70
C TYR A 175 0.55 6.29 3.12
N PRO A 176 -0.04 5.15 3.51
CA PRO A 176 0.21 4.56 4.81
C PRO A 176 1.70 4.25 4.96
N PRO A 177 2.27 4.40 6.17
CA PRO A 177 3.63 3.97 6.44
C PRO A 177 3.70 2.45 6.30
N THR A 178 4.27 1.99 5.19
CA THR A 178 4.53 0.58 4.89
C THR A 178 6.03 0.29 4.99
N VAL A 179 6.37 -0.93 5.43
CA VAL A 179 7.73 -1.44 5.34
C VAL A 179 8.05 -1.58 3.86
N ALA A 180 8.97 -0.75 3.38
CA ALA A 180 9.36 -0.78 1.99
C ALA A 180 10.41 -1.86 1.77
N LEU A 181 10.15 -2.71 0.78
CA LEU A 181 11.06 -3.74 0.31
C LEU A 181 12.31 -3.08 -0.28
N LYS A 182 13.44 -3.79 -0.21
CA LYS A 182 14.59 -3.42 -1.04
C LYS A 182 14.27 -3.76 -2.50
N MET A 183 14.81 -2.99 -3.45
CA MET A 183 14.49 -3.20 -4.88
C MET A 183 14.73 -4.63 -5.38
N GLN A 184 15.77 -5.31 -4.87
CA GLN A 184 16.06 -6.70 -5.23
C GLN A 184 15.06 -7.73 -4.67
N GLU A 185 14.35 -7.39 -3.59
CA GLU A 185 13.35 -8.27 -2.97
C GLU A 185 12.02 -8.23 -3.74
N LEU A 186 11.81 -7.18 -4.55
CA LEU A 186 10.62 -7.04 -5.38
C LEU A 186 10.58 -8.07 -6.53
N GLY A 187 11.75 -8.46 -7.05
CA GLY A 187 11.91 -9.33 -8.21
C GLY A 187 12.05 -8.57 -9.54
N VAL A 188 12.40 -9.32 -10.60
CA VAL A 188 12.43 -8.81 -11.98
C VAL A 188 11.00 -8.77 -12.51
N GLY A 189 10.61 -7.66 -13.12
CA GLY A 189 9.25 -7.47 -13.62
C GLY A 189 8.88 -6.01 -13.86
N GLU A 190 7.60 -5.79 -14.18
CA GLU A 190 7.01 -4.47 -14.33
C GLU A 190 5.89 -4.28 -13.31
N TYR A 191 5.92 -3.16 -12.60
CA TYR A 191 5.05 -2.87 -11.47
C TYR A 191 4.42 -1.49 -11.68
N GLN A 192 3.09 -1.40 -11.56
CA GLN A 192 2.42 -0.12 -11.62
C GLN A 192 2.71 0.66 -10.33
N VAL A 193 3.13 1.91 -10.49
CA VAL A 193 3.41 2.83 -9.39
C VAL A 193 2.17 3.68 -9.17
N ALA A 194 1.62 3.61 -7.97
CA ALA A 194 0.52 4.45 -7.52
C ALA A 194 1.01 5.80 -6.99
N GLY A 195 2.17 5.81 -6.32
CA GLY A 195 2.66 6.97 -5.59
C GLY A 195 4.15 6.98 -5.36
N ILE A 196 4.67 8.17 -5.02
CA ILE A 196 6.06 8.35 -4.59
C ILE A 196 6.04 9.23 -3.34
N SER A 197 6.69 8.79 -2.28
CA SER A 197 6.93 9.59 -1.08
C SER A 197 8.43 9.76 -0.84
N GLU A 198 8.84 10.89 -0.29
CA GLU A 198 10.23 11.18 0.04
C GLU A 198 10.46 11.12 1.55
N SER A 199 11.68 10.77 1.94
CA SER A 199 12.10 10.73 3.34
C SER A 199 13.53 11.25 3.43
N GLU A 200 13.72 12.31 4.20
CA GLU A 200 15.04 12.85 4.50
C GLU A 200 15.66 12.06 5.65
N GLY A 201 16.85 11.52 5.44
CA GLY A 201 17.64 10.84 6.47
C GLY A 201 19.07 11.34 6.48
N ASP A 202 19.88 10.76 7.37
CA ASP A 202 21.28 11.17 7.59
C ASP A 202 22.16 11.04 6.33
N TYR A 203 21.73 10.26 5.35
CA TYR A 203 22.44 9.99 4.09
C TYR A 203 21.80 10.68 2.87
N GLY A 204 20.92 11.65 3.09
CA GLY A 204 20.21 12.39 2.05
C GLY A 204 18.77 11.93 1.84
N ILE A 205 18.20 12.32 0.70
CA ILE A 205 16.80 12.04 0.37
C ILE A 205 16.67 10.61 -0.15
N SER A 206 15.81 9.83 0.49
CA SER A 206 15.41 8.50 0.04
C SER A 206 13.99 8.55 -0.51
N TYR A 207 13.77 7.89 -1.65
CA TYR A 207 12.45 7.82 -2.28
C TYR A 207 11.82 6.45 -2.07
N LYS A 208 10.56 6.41 -1.68
CA LYS A 208 9.75 5.19 -1.56
C LYS A 208 8.67 5.22 -2.65
N LEU A 209 8.65 4.18 -3.47
CA LEU A 209 7.63 3.95 -4.49
C LEU A 209 6.50 3.11 -3.88
N HIS A 210 5.27 3.61 -3.94
CA HIS A 210 4.06 2.89 -3.55
C HIS A 210 3.49 2.23 -4.80
N LEU A 211 3.39 0.91 -4.80
CA LEU A 211 2.91 0.12 -5.92
C LEU A 211 1.39 -0.04 -5.85
N SER A 212 0.74 -0.23 -7.00
CA SER A 212 -0.72 -0.40 -7.06
C SER A 212 -1.23 -1.68 -6.41
N ASP A 213 -0.36 -2.62 -6.06
CA ASP A 213 -0.69 -3.85 -5.33
C ASP A 213 -0.52 -3.72 -3.80
N GLY A 214 -0.32 -2.49 -3.30
CA GLY A 214 -0.19 -2.18 -1.88
C GLY A 214 1.21 -2.37 -1.30
N ARG A 215 2.16 -2.93 -2.08
CA ARG A 215 3.57 -3.02 -1.67
C ARG A 215 4.25 -1.67 -1.81
N ALA A 216 5.31 -1.46 -1.03
CA ALA A 216 6.22 -0.34 -1.23
C ALA A 216 7.64 -0.82 -1.44
N VAL A 217 8.43 -0.08 -2.21
CA VAL A 217 9.81 -0.41 -2.52
C VAL A 217 10.69 0.84 -2.47
N TRP A 218 11.90 0.71 -1.95
CA TRP A 218 12.88 1.80 -1.97
C TRP A 218 13.42 2.03 -3.39
N GLY A 219 13.44 3.30 -3.80
CA GLY A 219 14.06 3.76 -5.03
C GLY A 219 15.56 3.44 -5.05
N ARG A 220 16.08 3.12 -6.24
CA ARG A 220 17.50 2.75 -6.43
C ARG A 220 17.97 3.09 -7.83
N GLY A 221 19.28 3.28 -8.00
CA GLY A 221 19.90 3.46 -9.32
C GLY A 221 19.27 4.60 -10.12
N ASN A 222 18.93 4.34 -11.39
CA ASN A 222 18.35 5.35 -12.29
C ASN A 222 17.03 5.95 -11.78
N VAL A 223 16.26 5.21 -10.97
CA VAL A 223 15.04 5.73 -10.35
C VAL A 223 15.39 6.86 -9.38
N ASN A 224 16.40 6.65 -8.52
CA ASN A 224 16.83 7.68 -7.56
C ASN A 224 17.36 8.91 -8.30
N ILE A 225 18.25 8.69 -9.27
CA ILE A 225 18.84 9.77 -10.09
C ILE A 225 17.76 10.61 -10.76
N LEU A 226 16.73 9.98 -11.32
CA LEU A 226 15.62 10.69 -11.95
C LEU A 226 14.84 11.55 -10.94
N LEU A 227 14.52 11.01 -9.77
CA LEU A 227 13.74 11.73 -8.75
C LEU A 227 14.55 12.87 -8.09
N GLU A 228 15.86 12.68 -7.92
CA GLU A 228 16.81 13.69 -7.44
C GLU A 228 16.96 14.86 -8.42
N SER A 229 16.79 14.60 -9.73
CA SER A 229 16.84 15.67 -10.76
C SER A 229 15.69 16.67 -10.69
N GLY A 230 14.71 16.44 -9.81
CA GLY A 230 13.50 17.26 -9.69
C GLY A 230 12.37 16.82 -10.61
N TRP A 231 12.56 15.78 -11.43
CA TRP A 231 11.46 15.19 -12.20
C TRP A 231 10.37 14.68 -11.25
N ARG A 232 9.10 14.91 -11.62
CA ARG A 232 7.93 14.42 -10.91
C ARG A 232 6.94 13.81 -11.93
N PRO A 233 6.27 12.70 -11.57
CA PRO A 233 5.34 12.05 -12.48
C PRO A 233 4.10 12.91 -12.72
N ASN A 234 3.57 12.85 -13.94
CA ASN A 234 2.19 13.29 -14.20
C ASN A 234 1.24 12.14 -13.83
N TRP A 235 0.49 12.31 -12.74
CA TRP A 235 -0.46 11.31 -12.24
C TRP A 235 -1.70 11.10 -13.13
N GLU A 236 -1.93 11.93 -14.14
CA GLU A 236 -2.92 11.66 -15.19
C GLU A 236 -2.50 10.52 -16.12
N LYS A 237 -1.21 10.18 -16.13
CA LYS A 237 -0.65 9.08 -16.92
C LYS A 237 -0.22 7.93 -16.00
N PRO A 238 -0.41 6.68 -16.43
CA PRO A 238 0.08 5.54 -15.67
C PRO A 238 1.61 5.57 -15.60
N LEU A 239 2.15 5.25 -14.43
CA LEU A 239 3.57 5.14 -14.19
C LEU A 239 3.94 3.68 -13.90
N THR A 240 4.98 3.17 -14.57
CA THR A 240 5.50 1.82 -14.38
C THR A 240 6.94 1.86 -13.91
N LEU A 241 7.22 1.12 -12.84
CA LEU A 241 8.56 0.71 -12.43
C LEU A 241 8.93 -0.56 -13.20
N ILE A 242 10.02 -0.52 -13.93
CA ILE A 242 10.62 -1.67 -14.61
C ILE A 242 11.85 -2.08 -13.82
N VAL A 243 11.88 -3.32 -13.35
CA VAL A 243 13.08 -3.97 -12.81
C VAL A 243 13.52 -5.01 -13.83
N SER A 244 14.58 -4.70 -14.57
CA SER A 244 15.01 -5.49 -15.73
C SER A 244 16.06 -6.54 -15.41
N ARG A 245 16.90 -6.30 -14.39
CA ARG A 245 17.96 -7.22 -13.97
C ARG A 245 18.23 -7.06 -12.48
N ILE A 246 18.44 -8.18 -11.81
CA ILE A 246 18.95 -8.25 -10.44
C ILE A 246 20.14 -9.20 -10.45
N GLU A 247 21.29 -8.75 -9.98
CA GLU A 247 22.52 -9.55 -9.91
C GLU A 247 23.10 -9.54 -8.50
N LYS A 248 23.32 -10.72 -7.93
CA LYS A 248 23.96 -10.88 -6.62
C LYS A 248 25.48 -10.88 -6.78
N LEU A 249 26.12 -9.83 -6.29
CA LEU A 249 27.57 -9.59 -6.35
C LEU A 249 28.32 -10.04 -5.08
N GLY A 250 27.61 -10.49 -4.04
CA GLY A 250 28.17 -10.95 -2.77
C GLY A 250 27.07 -11.30 -1.76
N GLU A 251 27.45 -11.63 -0.53
CA GLU A 251 26.53 -12.16 0.50
C GLU A 251 25.30 -11.25 0.70
N ASP A 252 25.50 -9.92 0.67
CA ASP A 252 24.44 -8.89 0.74
C ASP A 252 24.59 -7.76 -0.30
N LYS A 253 25.37 -7.98 -1.36
CA LYS A 253 25.61 -6.96 -2.40
C LYS A 253 24.81 -7.31 -3.65
N PHE A 254 23.95 -6.40 -4.08
CA PHE A 254 23.12 -6.56 -5.27
C PHE A 254 23.30 -5.39 -6.23
N SER A 255 23.42 -5.68 -7.52
CA SER A 255 23.20 -4.71 -8.61
C SER A 255 21.77 -4.85 -9.12
N VAL A 256 21.09 -3.73 -9.37
CA VAL A 256 19.70 -3.72 -9.84
C VAL A 256 19.53 -2.69 -10.95
N ASP A 257 19.16 -3.16 -12.14
CA ASP A 257 18.84 -2.30 -13.29
C ASP A 257 17.35 -2.01 -13.32
N CYS A 258 16.97 -0.77 -13.01
CA CYS A 258 15.58 -0.34 -12.95
C CYS A 258 15.35 1.03 -13.58
N ALA A 259 14.10 1.32 -13.97
CA ALA A 259 13.69 2.58 -14.57
C ALA A 259 12.20 2.88 -14.36
N LEU A 260 11.83 4.16 -14.43
CA LEU A 260 10.43 4.60 -14.50
C LEU A 260 10.01 4.90 -15.95
N ARG A 261 8.77 4.57 -16.31
CA ARG A 261 8.17 4.83 -17.63
C ARG A 261 6.70 5.26 -17.51
N GLU A 262 6.31 6.30 -18.24
CA GLU A 262 4.91 6.76 -18.33
C GLU A 262 4.08 5.84 -19.26
N ARG A 263 3.79 4.62 -18.79
CA ARG A 263 2.87 3.66 -19.41
C ARG A 263 2.37 2.68 -18.35
N LEU A 264 1.39 1.84 -18.70
CA LEU A 264 1.00 0.68 -17.90
C LEU A 264 2.05 -0.45 -18.00
N PRO A 265 2.13 -1.35 -16.99
CA PRO A 265 2.95 -2.55 -17.07
C PRO A 265 2.54 -3.42 -18.25
N LEU A 266 3.53 -4.04 -18.91
CA LEU A 266 3.27 -5.05 -19.91
C LEU A 266 2.78 -6.32 -19.21
N LEU A 267 1.69 -6.88 -19.71
CA LEU A 267 1.24 -8.19 -19.26
C LEU A 267 2.35 -9.21 -19.53
N PRO A 268 2.62 -10.14 -18.58
CA PRO A 268 3.58 -11.20 -18.82
C PRO A 268 3.17 -11.98 -20.08
N PRO A 269 4.14 -12.37 -20.93
CA PRO A 269 3.85 -13.12 -22.14
C PRO A 269 3.12 -14.41 -21.77
N GLY A 270 1.82 -14.49 -22.11
CA GLY A 270 0.94 -15.63 -21.81
C GLY A 270 -0.42 -15.28 -21.17
N ALA A 271 -0.63 -14.05 -20.72
CA ALA A 271 -1.90 -13.66 -20.05
C ALA A 271 -3.07 -13.34 -21.02
N ASN A 272 -2.81 -13.22 -22.33
CA ASN A 272 -3.85 -13.03 -23.33
C ASN A 272 -3.90 -14.25 -24.27
N GLY A 273 -4.87 -15.13 -24.01
CA GLY A 273 -5.28 -16.16 -24.95
C GLY A 273 -5.94 -15.55 -26.18
N HIS A 274 -5.15 -14.99 -27.09
CA HIS A 274 -5.51 -14.84 -28.50
C HIS A 274 -4.23 -14.90 -29.32
N THR A 275 -3.93 -16.09 -29.80
CA THR A 275 -3.00 -16.36 -30.87
C THR A 275 -3.41 -15.58 -32.12
N ASN A 276 -2.66 -14.53 -32.45
CA ASN A 276 -2.48 -14.13 -33.83
C ASN A 276 -1.00 -14.35 -34.17
N SER A 277 -0.70 -15.57 -34.57
CA SER A 277 0.56 -15.96 -35.19
C SER A 277 0.66 -15.32 -36.58
N LYS A 278 1.45 -14.25 -36.69
CA LYS A 278 2.11 -13.73 -37.90
C LYS A 278 3.11 -12.67 -37.39
N ALA A 279 4.42 -12.75 -37.57
CA ALA A 279 5.26 -13.52 -38.46
C ALA A 279 6.62 -13.74 -37.80
N ALA A 280 7.13 -14.97 -37.84
CA ALA A 280 8.55 -15.26 -37.72
C ALA A 280 9.01 -15.79 -39.07
N SER A 281 9.91 -15.05 -39.72
CA SER A 281 10.63 -15.50 -40.91
C SER A 281 11.67 -16.58 -40.53
N PRO A 282 12.08 -17.41 -41.49
CA PRO A 282 12.38 -18.82 -41.26
C PRO A 282 13.86 -19.07 -40.95
N ASN A 283 14.13 -19.98 -40.03
CA ASN A 283 15.40 -20.70 -40.00
C ASN A 283 15.20 -22.05 -40.69
N THR A 284 15.90 -22.20 -41.81
CA THR A 284 16.06 -23.39 -42.62
C THR A 284 16.59 -24.55 -41.77
N VAL A 285 15.90 -25.69 -41.79
CA VAL A 285 16.46 -26.98 -41.38
C VAL A 285 16.25 -27.93 -42.54
N GLU A 286 17.34 -28.29 -43.22
CA GLU A 286 17.37 -29.38 -44.19
C GLU A 286 17.22 -30.71 -43.43
N VAL A 287 16.25 -31.52 -43.85
CA VAL A 287 16.13 -32.93 -43.42
C VAL A 287 16.07 -33.78 -44.67
N GLU A 288 17.09 -34.61 -44.85
CA GLU A 288 17.18 -35.61 -45.91
C GLU A 288 16.04 -36.64 -45.80
N ALA A 289 15.39 -36.90 -46.92
CA ALA A 289 14.31 -37.87 -47.05
C ALA A 289 14.85 -39.30 -47.15
N GLN A 290 14.42 -40.20 -46.25
CA GLN A 290 14.51 -41.64 -46.47
C GLN A 290 13.22 -42.15 -47.12
N VAL A 291 13.38 -42.74 -48.29
CA VAL A 291 12.36 -43.41 -49.10
C VAL A 291 12.03 -44.76 -48.45
N VAL A 292 10.76 -44.99 -48.12
CA VAL A 292 10.23 -46.31 -47.77
C VAL A 292 9.63 -46.91 -49.04
N THR A 293 10.11 -48.08 -49.45
CA THR A 293 9.53 -48.89 -50.52
C THR A 293 8.68 -50.01 -49.91
N GLU A 294 7.53 -50.21 -50.54
CA GLU A 294 6.50 -51.21 -50.22
C GLU A 294 6.99 -52.65 -50.45
N THR A 295 6.43 -53.60 -49.71
CA THR A 295 6.33 -54.99 -50.17
C THR A 295 5.05 -55.59 -49.57
N GLU A 296 4.05 -55.84 -50.43
CA GLU A 296 2.96 -56.82 -50.28
C GLU A 296 3.60 -58.22 -50.12
N GLU A 297 3.05 -59.29 -49.54
CA GLU A 297 1.72 -59.91 -49.63
C GLU A 297 1.82 -61.21 -48.79
N SER A 298 0.72 -61.67 -48.17
CA SER A 298 0.21 -63.06 -48.25
C SER A 298 -0.69 -63.41 -47.05
N GLU A 299 -1.91 -63.84 -47.40
CA GLU A 299 -2.96 -64.40 -46.55
C GLU A 299 -2.63 -65.81 -46.00
N GLU A 300 -3.51 -66.26 -45.10
CA GLU A 300 -4.07 -67.63 -45.00
C GLU A 300 -3.92 -68.34 -43.62
N GLU A 301 -5.11 -68.68 -43.07
CA GLU A 301 -5.45 -69.78 -42.13
C GLU A 301 -4.95 -69.78 -40.66
N ALA A 302 -5.69 -70.23 -39.63
CA ALA A 302 -7.02 -70.85 -39.53
C ALA A 302 -7.62 -70.70 -38.10
N LEU A 303 -8.90 -71.05 -38.06
CA LEU A 303 -9.87 -71.13 -36.97
C LEU A 303 -9.51 -71.94 -35.71
N GLU A 304 -10.29 -71.67 -34.66
CA GLU A 304 -10.79 -72.62 -33.64
C GLU A 304 -9.84 -73.23 -32.57
N ASN A 305 -10.05 -72.84 -31.31
CA ASN A 305 -10.57 -73.69 -30.21
C ASN A 305 -10.57 -72.87 -28.89
N LEU A 306 -11.71 -72.52 -28.27
CA LEU A 306 -12.58 -73.31 -27.38
C LEU A 306 -11.92 -73.79 -26.06
N HIS A 307 -12.49 -73.28 -24.95
CA HIS A 307 -12.55 -73.82 -23.58
C HIS A 307 -11.34 -74.58 -23.00
N TYR A 308 -10.70 -74.02 -21.96
CA TYR A 308 -10.89 -74.38 -20.54
C TYR A 308 -10.12 -73.42 -19.63
#